data_AF-A0A2L2NS08-F1
#
_entry.id   AF-A0A2L2NS08-F1
#
_cell.length_a   1.000
_cell.length_b   1.000
_cell.length_c   1.000
_cell.angle_alpha   90.00
_cell.angle_beta   90.00
_cell.angle_gamma   90.00
#
_symmetry.space_group_name_H-M   'P 1'
#
loop_
_entity.id
_entity.type
_entity.pdbx_description
1 polymer ?
#
loop_
_entity_poly.entity_id
_entity_poly.type
_entity_poly.pdbx_seq_one_letter_code
_entity_poly.pdbx_strand_id
1 'polypeptide(L)' 'MIRAKFTCQQNTLDHETQTATVVFTPVTNDPPSEENLTFWRYTPAGNITLQITNPLASAQFSVGTAYYVDFTAA' A
#
# COMPACT_ATOMS: atom_id res chain seq x y z
N MET A 1 10.00 3.72 15.76
CA MET A 1 9.60 3.25 14.43
C MET A 1 8.16 2.80 14.52
N ILE A 2 7.29 3.33 13.66
CA ILE A 2 5.87 2.95 13.62
C ILE A 2 5.69 2.15 12.33
N ARG A 3 5.24 0.89 12.43
CA ARG A 3 4.99 0.02 11.28
C ARG A 3 3.49 -0.16 11.05
N ALA A 4 3.06 -0.04 9.81
CA ALA A 4 1.72 -0.36 9.36
C ALA A 4 1.75 -1.39 8.23
N LYS A 5 0.61 -1.99 7.92
CA LYS A 5 0.47 -2.98 6.84
C LYS A 5 -0.69 -2.61 5.93
N PHE A 6 -0.42 -2.55 4.63
CA PHE A 6 -1.32 -2.01 3.61
C PHE A 6 -1.38 -2.92 2.39
N THR A 7 -2.56 -3.15 1.85
CA THR A 7 -2.78 -3.88 0.60
C THR A 7 -2.81 -2.92 -0.58
N CYS A 8 -2.07 -3.24 -1.63
CA CYS A 8 -2.13 -2.52 -2.91
C CYS A 8 -3.47 -2.82 -3.58
N GLN A 9 -4.32 -1.79 -3.72
CA GLN A 9 -5.63 -1.91 -4.37
C GLN A 9 -5.58 -1.58 -5.86
N GLN A 10 -4.68 -0.67 -6.24
CA GLN A 10 -4.58 -0.20 -7.61
C GLN A 10 -3.12 0.07 -7.97
N ASN A 11 -2.74 -0.31 -9.19
CA ASN A 11 -1.52 0.12 -9.85
C ASN A 11 -1.84 0.31 -11.34
N THR A 12 -2.07 1.56 -11.75
CA THR A 12 -2.49 1.89 -13.12
C THR A 12 -1.53 2.88 -13.75
N LEU A 13 -0.98 2.53 -14.91
CA LEU A 13 -0.14 3.42 -15.70
C LEU A 13 -1.02 4.30 -16.60
N ASP A 14 -0.84 5.61 -16.47
CA ASP A 14 -1.32 6.56 -17.46
C ASP A 14 -0.32 6.59 -18.63
N HIS A 15 -0.77 6.21 -19.82
CA HIS A 15 0.06 6.15 -21.02
C HIS A 15 0.34 7.53 -21.63
N GLU A 16 -0.47 8.56 -21.34
CA GLU A 16 -0.23 9.92 -21.82
C GLU A 16 0.85 10.60 -20.98
N THR A 17 0.75 10.50 -19.66
CA THR A 17 1.68 11.15 -18.72
C THR A 17 2.85 10.26 -18.30
N GLN A 18 2.87 8.99 -18.71
CA GLN A 18 3.85 7.97 -18.30
C GLN A 18 4.00 7.89 -16.77
N THR A 19 2.91 8.12 -16.04
CA THR A 19 2.88 8.15 -14.58
C THR A 19 1.98 7.03 -14.06
N ALA A 20 2.47 6.25 -13.10
CA ALA A 20 1.70 5.22 -12.43
C ALA A 20 1.01 5.79 -11.18
N THR A 21 -0.29 5.55 -11.07
CA THR A 21 -1.07 5.78 -9.85
C THR A 21 -1.14 4.49 -9.05
N VAL A 22 -0.56 4.49 -7.85
CA VAL A 22 -0.60 3.34 -6.93
C VAL A 22 -1.38 3.71 -5.67
N VAL A 23 -2.41 2.93 -5.34
CA VAL A 23 -3.30 3.17 -4.20
C VAL A 23 -3.23 2.00 -3.24
N PHE A 24 -3.06 2.31 -1.95
CA PHE A 24 -3.06 1.34 -0.87
C PHE A 24 -4.14 1.64 0.16
N THR A 25 -4.69 0.57 0.73
CA THR A 25 -5.58 0.62 1.90
C THR A 25 -5.04 -0.28 3.01
N PRO A 26 -5.32 -0.02 4.30
CA PRO A 26 -4.88 -0.88 5.37
C PRO A 26 -5.39 -2.31 5.20
N VAL A 27 -4.62 -3.29 5.70
CA VAL A 27 -5.13 -4.66 5.79
C VAL A 27 -6.37 -4.70 6.68
N THR A 28 -7.37 -5.46 6.24
CA THR A 28 -8.57 -5.75 7.02
C THR A 28 -8.41 -7.09 7.74
N ASN A 29 -9.43 -7.48 8.50
CA ASN A 29 -9.51 -8.80 9.11
C ASN A 29 -9.89 -9.93 8.13
N ASP A 30 -9.89 -9.69 6.82
CA ASP A 30 -10.26 -10.65 5.79
C ASP A 30 -9.20 -10.72 4.65
N PRO A 31 -8.57 -11.88 4.40
CA PRO A 31 -8.65 -13.10 5.18
C PRO A 31 -8.05 -12.91 6.59
N PRO A 32 -8.63 -13.56 7.61
CA PRO A 32 -8.16 -13.40 8.98
C PRO A 32 -6.77 -14.03 9.14
N SER A 33 -5.82 -13.21 9.55
CA SER A 33 -4.53 -13.65 10.10
C SER A 33 -4.27 -12.88 11.39
N GLU A 34 -3.60 -13.53 12.36
CA GLU A 34 -3.25 -12.89 13.65
C GLU A 34 -2.50 -11.57 13.43
N GLU A 35 -1.65 -11.53 12.41
CA GLU A 35 -0.91 -10.34 12.02
C GLU A 35 -1.83 -9.25 11.45
N ASN A 36 -2.71 -9.57 10.48
CA ASN A 36 -3.62 -8.58 9.93
C ASN A 36 -4.57 -8.03 10.99
N LEU A 37 -5.05 -8.86 11.92
CA LEU A 37 -5.88 -8.44 13.05
C LEU A 37 -5.14 -7.46 13.95
N THR A 38 -3.84 -7.69 14.18
CA THR A 38 -2.98 -6.79 14.97
C THR A 38 -2.84 -5.45 14.29
N PHE A 39 -2.50 -5.41 13.00
CA PHE A 39 -2.38 -4.15 12.26
C PHE A 39 -3.73 -3.42 12.11
N TRP A 40 -4.79 -4.14 11.78
CA TRP A 40 -6.14 -3.58 11.64
C TRP A 40 -6.62 -2.89 12.92
N ARG A 41 -6.30 -3.46 14.10
CA ARG A 41 -6.64 -2.84 15.40
C ARG A 41 -6.05 -1.44 15.57
N TYR A 42 -4.85 -1.19 15.03
CA TYR A 42 -4.15 0.10 15.19
C TYR A 42 -4.36 1.05 14.00
N THR A 43 -4.54 0.51 12.80
CA THR A 43 -4.74 1.28 11.56
C THR A 43 -5.95 0.73 10.78
N PRO A 44 -7.18 0.89 11.27
CA PRO A 44 -8.36 0.29 10.62
C PRO A 44 -8.79 1.03 9.34
N ALA A 45 -8.32 2.26 9.14
CA ALA A 45 -8.69 3.11 8.02
C ALA A 45 -7.52 4.03 7.60
N GLY A 46 -7.54 4.46 6.33
CA GLY A 46 -6.54 5.34 5.73
C GLY A 46 -6.30 5.02 4.25
N ASN A 47 -5.58 5.89 3.54
CA ASN A 47 -5.11 5.63 2.20
C ASN A 47 -3.70 6.18 1.99
N ILE A 48 -2.90 5.48 1.18
CA ILE A 48 -1.65 5.99 0.63
C ILE A 48 -1.82 6.02 -0.88
N THR A 49 -1.69 7.20 -1.48
CA THR A 49 -1.77 7.39 -2.93
C THR A 49 -0.43 7.93 -3.43
N LEU A 50 0.20 7.18 -4.33
CA LEU A 50 1.48 7.54 -4.93
C LEU A 50 1.29 7.84 -6.41
N GLN A 51 1.95 8.90 -6.89
CA GLN A 51 2.19 9.16 -8.30
C GLN A 51 3.66 8.85 -8.57
N ILE A 52 3.92 7.84 -9.40
CA ILE A 52 5.26 7.30 -9.62
C ILE A 52 5.61 7.43 -11.10
N THR A 53 6.64 8.23 -11.40
CA THR A 53 7.16 8.39 -12.77
C THR A 53 8.23 7.36 -13.12
N ASN A 54 8.81 6.68 -12.11
CA ASN A 54 9.78 5.60 -12.34
C ASN A 54 9.05 4.26 -12.57
N PRO A 55 9.06 3.70 -13.80
CA PRO A 55 8.36 2.45 -14.10
C PRO A 55 8.93 1.24 -13.36
N LEU A 56 10.23 1.23 -13.02
CA LEU A 56 10.83 0.16 -12.25
C LEU A 56 10.37 0.16 -10.80
N ALA A 57 10.03 1.34 -10.25
CA ALA A 57 9.50 1.46 -8.91
C ALA A 57 8.02 1.06 -8.86
N SER A 58 7.21 1.51 -9.82
CA SER A 58 5.79 1.12 -9.87
C SER A 58 5.62 -0.37 -10.14
N ALA A 59 6.51 -1.00 -10.90
CA ALA A 59 6.50 -2.44 -11.16
C ALA A 59 6.73 -3.32 -9.92
N GLN A 60 7.21 -2.77 -8.80
CA GLN A 60 7.37 -3.53 -7.55
C GLN A 60 6.05 -3.69 -6.77
N PHE A 61 5.00 -2.96 -7.16
CA PHE A 61 3.70 -3.01 -6.50
C PHE A 61 2.70 -3.88 -7.27
N SER A 62 2.31 -4.99 -6.66
CA SER A 62 1.36 -5.95 -7.18
C SER A 62 0.00 -5.76 -6.52
N VAL A 63 -1.05 -5.60 -7.33
CA VAL A 63 -2.43 -5.50 -6.83
C VAL A 63 -2.80 -6.76 -6.05
N GLY A 64 -3.49 -6.58 -4.92
CA GLY A 64 -3.84 -7.65 -3.98
C GLY A 64 -2.72 -8.05 -3.01
N THR A 65 -1.50 -7.53 -3.17
CA THR A 65 -0.38 -7.84 -2.29
C THR A 65 -0.32 -6.87 -1.12
N ALA A 66 -0.01 -7.40 0.08
CA ALA A 66 0.19 -6.61 1.29
C ALA A 66 1.66 -6.22 1.46
N TYR A 67 1.90 -4.98 1.88
CA TYR A 67 3.20 -4.36 2.06
C TYR A 67 3.31 -3.76 3.47
N TYR A 68 4.52 -3.77 4.02
CA TYR A 68 4.82 -3.01 5.24
C TYR A 68 5.17 -1.57 4.89
N VAL A 69 4.70 -0.66 5.73
CA VAL A 69 5.01 0.77 5.67
C VAL A 69 5.64 1.16 7.00
N ASP A 70 6.87 1.67 6.95
CA ASP A 70 7.63 2.07 8.14
C ASP A 70 7.77 3.59 8.21
N PHE A 71 7.21 4.19 9.26
CA PHE A 71 7.39 5.59 9.59
C PHE A 71 8.54 5.77 10.58
N THR A 72 9.49 6.62 10.19
CA THR A 72 10.62 7.06 11.00
C THR A 72 10.59 8.58 11.06
N ALA A 73 10.82 9.16 12.25
CA ALA A 73 10.94 10.61 12.38
C ALA A 73 12.15 11.08 11.54
N ALA A 74 11.97 12.19 10.84
CA ALA A 74 13.01 12.81 10.03
C ALA A 74 14.07 13.50 10.91
#